data_AF-A0A9P9ENK2-F1
#
_entry.id   AF-A0A9P9ENK2-F1
#
_cell.length_a   1.000
_cell.length_b   1.000
_cell.length_c   1.000
_cell.angle_alpha   90.00
_cell.angle_beta   90.00
_cell.angle_gamma   90.00
#
_symmetry.space_group_name_H-M   'P 1'
#
loop_
_entity.id
_entity.type
_entity.pdbx_description
1 polymer ?
#
loop_
_entity_poly.entity_id
_entity_poly.type
_entity_poly.pdbx_seq_one_letter_code
_entity_poly.pdbx_strand_id
1 'polypeptide(L)'
;MATASFHPFPRLHFELRALIWGFAAAPRIVHIRPDTTDFSSPTPPPAVMQASQEARRYAPYRKSFFTITNSGSKPRYVWVNFEMDMIYVEDEKPERLAPHLAEIQRLKFTIPADKDQLMYSFFFYHSD
;
A
#
# COMPACT_ATOMS: atom_id res chain seq x y z
N MET A 1 -25.12 18.68 13.44
CA MET A 1 -23.88 17.90 13.23
C MET A 1 -22.72 18.87 13.24
N ALA A 2 -21.76 18.72 14.16
CA ALA A 2 -20.61 19.63 14.25
C ALA A 2 -19.55 19.23 13.21
N THR A 3 -19.22 20.15 12.30
CA THR A 3 -18.09 20.01 11.37
C THR A 3 -16.79 20.17 12.15
N ALA A 4 -16.12 19.06 12.49
CA ALA A 4 -14.82 19.11 13.13
C ALA A 4 -13.79 19.63 12.12
N SER A 5 -13.31 20.84 12.34
CA SER A 5 -12.37 21.52 11.48
C SER A 5 -10.97 21.46 12.08
N PHE A 6 -10.01 20.98 11.28
CA PHE A 6 -8.61 20.77 11.66
C PHE A 6 -7.81 22.11 11.72
N HIS A 7 -8.37 23.14 12.34
CA HIS A 7 -7.85 24.52 12.34
C HIS A 7 -6.46 24.74 12.97
N PRO A 8 -6.02 23.97 13.98
CA PRO A 8 -4.68 24.15 14.53
C PRO A 8 -3.57 23.74 13.56
N PHE A 9 -3.83 22.73 12.71
CA PHE A 9 -2.80 22.13 11.87
C PHE A 9 -2.19 23.09 10.86
N PRO A 10 -2.95 23.91 10.09
CA PRO A 10 -2.37 24.89 9.17
C PRO A 10 -1.51 25.98 9.84
N ARG A 11 -1.62 26.17 11.17
CA ARG A 11 -0.85 27.18 11.92
C ARG A 11 0.53 26.68 12.33
N LEU A 12 0.78 25.38 12.22
CA LEU A 12 2.09 24.80 12.53
C LEU A 12 3.10 25.19 11.44
N HIS A 13 4.37 25.36 11.86
CA HIS A 13 5.47 25.51 10.92
C HIS A 13 5.51 24.32 9.96
N PHE A 14 5.94 24.59 8.74
CA PHE A 14 5.96 23.60 7.67
C PHE A 14 6.67 22.29 8.08
N GLU A 15 7.82 22.38 8.75
CA GLU A 15 8.60 21.22 9.19
C GLU A 15 7.78 20.29 10.10
N LEU A 16 7.02 20.86 11.04
CA LEU A 16 6.15 20.09 11.93
C LEU A 16 5.01 19.42 11.16
N ARG A 17 4.43 20.11 10.18
CA ARG A 17 3.35 19.54 9.36
C ARG A 17 3.86 18.39 8.49
N ALA A 18 5.04 18.55 7.89
CA ALA A 18 5.70 17.49 7.12
C ALA A 18 6.01 16.27 8.00
N LEU A 19 6.56 16.49 9.21
CA LEU A 19 6.80 15.42 10.18
C LEU A 19 5.50 14.71 10.59
N ILE A 20 4.43 15.45 10.88
CA ILE A 20 3.12 14.88 11.22
C ILE A 20 2.62 13.99 10.07
N TRP A 21 2.73 14.43 8.81
CA TRP A 21 2.36 13.59 7.67
C TRP A 21 3.25 12.35 7.53
N GLY A 22 4.55 12.49 7.82
CA GLY A 22 5.49 11.38 7.92
C GLY A 22 5.02 10.31 8.92
N PHE A 23 4.63 10.74 10.13
CA PHE A 23 4.17 9.87 11.22
C PHE A 23 2.72 9.40 11.10
N ALA A 24 1.90 10.02 10.25
CA ALA A 24 0.50 9.65 10.06
C ALA A 24 0.31 8.33 9.30
N ALA A 25 1.39 7.73 8.77
CA ALA A 25 1.36 6.39 8.21
C ALA A 25 1.17 5.34 9.30
N ALA A 26 0.34 4.33 9.02
CA ALA A 26 0.09 3.23 9.93
C ALA A 26 0.21 1.90 9.17
N PRO A 27 0.75 0.83 9.81
CA PRO A 27 0.79 -0.50 9.23
C PRO A 27 -0.62 -0.98 8.84
N ARG A 28 -0.73 -1.60 7.66
CA ARG A 28 -1.97 -2.18 7.15
C ARG A 28 -1.69 -3.32 6.18
N ILE A 29 -2.71 -4.13 5.90
CA ILE A 29 -2.65 -5.17 4.88
C ILE A 29 -3.13 -4.57 3.55
N VAL A 30 -2.31 -4.69 2.52
CA VAL A 30 -2.64 -4.27 1.15
C VAL A 30 -2.83 -5.52 0.31
N HIS A 31 -4.09 -5.80 -0.03
CA HIS A 31 -4.44 -6.91 -0.91
C HIS A 31 -4.08 -6.57 -2.35
N ILE A 32 -3.20 -7.34 -2.97
CA ILE A 32 -2.84 -7.22 -4.38
C ILE A 32 -3.36 -8.44 -5.13
N ARG A 33 -4.03 -8.19 -6.24
CA ARG A 33 -4.52 -9.20 -7.19
C ARG A 33 -3.74 -9.03 -8.49
N PRO A 34 -2.67 -9.81 -8.71
CA PRO A 34 -1.97 -9.82 -9.98
C PRO A 34 -2.86 -10.45 -11.06
N ASP A 35 -2.86 -9.84 -12.24
CA ASP A 35 -3.43 -10.38 -13.48
C ASP A 35 -2.29 -10.66 -14.49
N THR A 36 -2.58 -10.99 -15.74
CA THR A 36 -1.55 -11.34 -16.75
C THR A 36 -0.54 -10.22 -17.00
N THR A 37 -0.97 -8.97 -16.96
CA THR A 37 -0.13 -7.79 -17.29
C THR A 37 -0.33 -6.62 -16.33
N ASP A 38 -1.20 -6.78 -15.34
CA ASP A 38 -1.74 -5.70 -14.54
C ASP A 38 -1.90 -6.10 -13.08
N PHE A 39 -2.07 -5.11 -12.21
CA PHE A 39 -2.42 -5.31 -10.81
C PHE A 39 -3.74 -4.65 -10.47
N SER A 40 -4.50 -5.23 -9.55
CA SER A 40 -5.64 -4.56 -8.94
C SER A 40 -5.62 -4.73 -7.42
N SER A 41 -6.31 -3.83 -6.72
CA SER A 41 -6.45 -3.91 -5.26
C SER A 41 -7.86 -3.53 -4.86
N PRO A 42 -8.54 -4.33 -4.01
CA PRO A 42 -9.76 -3.89 -3.32
C PRO A 42 -9.46 -2.97 -2.13
N THR A 43 -8.18 -2.81 -1.75
CA THR A 43 -7.79 -2.04 -0.57
C THR A 43 -7.94 -0.55 -0.89
N PRO A 44 -8.71 0.22 -0.10
CA PRO A 44 -8.82 1.66 -0.33
C PRO A 44 -7.47 2.35 -0.11
N PRO A 45 -7.24 3.52 -0.73
CA PRO A 45 -6.12 4.40 -0.40
C PRO A 45 -6.04 4.67 1.11
N PRO A 46 -4.83 4.83 1.69
CA PRO A 46 -4.69 5.22 3.09
C PRO A 46 -5.43 6.54 3.33
N ALA A 47 -6.04 6.70 4.51
CA ALA A 47 -6.77 7.92 4.86
C ALA A 47 -5.91 9.19 4.70
N VAL A 48 -4.62 9.11 5.06
CA VAL A 48 -3.66 10.21 4.90
C VAL A 48 -3.53 10.66 3.44
N MET A 49 -3.63 9.75 2.46
CA MET A 49 -3.54 10.09 1.04
C MET A 49 -4.80 10.78 0.49
N GLN A 50 -5.90 10.71 1.24
CA GLN A 50 -7.17 11.38 0.94
C GLN A 50 -7.32 12.72 1.67
N ALA A 51 -6.49 12.99 2.69
CA ALA A 51 -6.66 14.16 3.56
C ALA A 51 -6.40 15.50 2.85
N SER A 52 -5.25 15.65 2.18
CA SER A 52 -4.88 16.89 1.51
C SER A 52 -3.81 16.69 0.42
N GLN A 53 -3.55 17.72 -0.38
CA GLN A 53 -2.44 17.71 -1.34
C GLN A 53 -1.08 17.64 -0.63
N GLU A 54 -0.96 18.32 0.51
CA GLU A 54 0.25 18.31 1.32
C GLU A 54 0.53 16.93 1.90
N ALA A 55 -0.49 16.26 2.43
CA ALA A 55 -0.37 14.90 2.92
C ALA A 55 0.13 13.95 1.82
N ARG A 56 -0.37 14.08 0.59
CA ARG A 56 0.12 13.28 -0.55
C ARG A 56 1.59 13.54 -0.92
N ARG A 57 2.15 14.68 -0.52
CA ARG A 57 3.54 15.06 -0.81
C ARG A 57 4.50 14.59 0.27
N TYR A 58 4.07 14.56 1.53
CA TYR A 58 4.96 14.31 2.68
C TYR A 58 4.68 13.00 3.42
N ALA A 59 3.54 12.36 3.22
CA ALA A 59 3.30 11.03 3.77
C ALA A 59 4.18 10.00 3.03
N PRO A 60 4.67 8.95 3.72
CA PRO A 60 5.65 8.00 3.18
C PRO A 60 4.98 6.91 2.32
N TYR A 61 4.10 7.30 1.39
CA TYR A 61 3.44 6.39 0.45
C TYR A 61 3.82 6.76 -0.98
N ARG A 62 4.09 5.74 -1.80
CA ARG A 62 4.32 5.90 -3.24
C ARG A 62 3.27 5.17 -4.06
N LYS A 63 3.11 5.58 -5.31
CA LYS A 63 2.27 4.88 -6.29
C LYS A 63 3.04 3.66 -6.79
N SER A 64 2.44 2.49 -6.69
CA SER A 64 2.99 1.22 -7.19
C SER A 64 1.86 0.35 -7.73
N PHE A 65 2.18 -0.85 -8.22
CA PHE A 65 1.20 -1.81 -8.76
C PHE A 65 0.29 -1.15 -9.80
N PHE A 66 0.90 -0.63 -10.86
CA PHE A 66 0.18 0.11 -11.89
C PHE A 66 -0.66 -0.83 -12.76
N THR A 67 -1.83 -0.35 -13.19
CA THR A 67 -2.69 -0.98 -14.19
C THR A 67 -2.65 -0.14 -15.46
N ILE A 68 -2.25 -0.73 -16.58
CA ILE A 68 -2.31 -0.09 -17.90
C ILE A 68 -3.53 -0.64 -18.63
N THR A 69 -4.64 0.08 -18.55
CA THR A 69 -5.83 -0.25 -19.34
C THR A 69 -5.58 0.06 -20.81
N ASN A 70 -5.70 -0.94 -21.69
CA ASN A 70 -5.51 -0.83 -23.15
C ASN A 70 -6.47 0.16 -23.87
N SER A 71 -7.40 0.80 -23.15
CA SER A 71 -8.45 1.68 -23.68
C SER A 71 -8.16 3.18 -23.56
N GLY A 72 -6.91 3.60 -23.36
CA GLY A 72 -6.55 5.02 -23.24
C GLY A 72 -7.01 5.69 -21.94
N SER A 73 -7.52 4.93 -20.97
CA SER A 73 -7.85 5.44 -19.64
C SER A 73 -6.60 5.71 -18.80
N LYS A 74 -6.73 6.65 -17.83
CA LYS A 74 -5.65 6.98 -16.90
C LYS A 74 -5.20 5.71 -16.15
N PRO A 75 -3.88 5.49 -15.99
CA PRO A 75 -3.38 4.33 -15.28
C PRO A 75 -3.87 4.33 -13.83
N ARG A 76 -4.30 3.16 -13.35
CA ARG A 76 -4.63 2.96 -11.93
C ARG A 76 -3.36 2.56 -11.18
N TYR A 77 -3.36 2.78 -9.87
CA TYR A 77 -2.22 2.48 -9.01
C TYR A 77 -2.69 2.27 -7.58
N VAL A 78 -1.84 1.65 -6.78
CA VAL A 78 -2.03 1.45 -5.34
C VAL A 78 -1.04 2.34 -4.60
N TRP A 79 -1.51 3.02 -3.56
CA TRP A 79 -0.61 3.71 -2.62
C TRP A 79 -0.02 2.69 -1.66
N VAL A 80 1.30 2.60 -1.61
CA VAL A 80 2.02 1.59 -0.82
C VAL A 80 3.18 2.23 -0.07
N ASN A 81 3.33 1.84 1.19
CA ASN A 81 4.55 2.01 1.97
C ASN A 81 5.14 0.60 2.18
N PHE A 82 6.19 0.24 1.45
CA PHE A 82 6.72 -1.12 1.50
C PHE A 82 7.44 -1.48 2.81
N GLU A 83 7.77 -0.48 3.63
CA GLU A 83 8.36 -0.68 4.96
C GLU A 83 7.28 -1.01 6.00
N MET A 84 6.12 -0.33 5.93
CA MET A 84 5.05 -0.49 6.91
C MET A 84 3.95 -1.46 6.48
N ASP A 85 3.56 -1.42 5.21
CA ASP A 85 2.46 -2.23 4.67
C ASP A 85 2.88 -3.69 4.54
N MET A 86 1.96 -4.59 4.88
CA MET A 86 2.05 -6.00 4.54
C MET A 86 1.37 -6.22 3.20
N ILE A 87 2.12 -6.62 2.19
CA ILE A 87 1.55 -6.98 0.89
C ILE A 87 0.96 -8.38 1.01
N TYR A 88 -0.33 -8.50 0.73
CA TYR A 88 -1.02 -9.79 0.73
C TYR A 88 -1.47 -10.14 -0.68
N VAL A 89 -1.06 -11.31 -1.15
CA VAL A 89 -1.55 -11.90 -2.39
C VAL A 89 -2.34 -13.18 -2.07
N GLU A 90 -3.58 -13.24 -2.53
CA GLU A 90 -4.40 -14.46 -2.45
C GLU A 90 -4.05 -15.37 -3.63
N ASP A 91 -2.78 -15.77 -3.68
CA ASP A 91 -2.20 -16.61 -4.71
C ASP A 91 -1.09 -17.46 -4.06
N GLU A 92 -0.85 -18.62 -4.66
CA GLU A 92 0.19 -19.57 -4.26
C GLU A 92 1.54 -19.22 -4.88
N LYS A 93 1.52 -18.33 -5.87
CA LYS A 93 2.65 -17.93 -6.69
C LYS A 93 3.06 -16.47 -6.42
N PRO A 94 3.82 -16.19 -5.35
CA PRO A 94 4.28 -14.84 -5.04
C PRO A 94 5.16 -14.25 -6.16
N GLU A 95 5.76 -15.09 -7.03
CA GLU A 95 6.48 -14.67 -8.24
C GLU A 95 5.66 -13.80 -9.20
N ARG A 96 4.32 -13.86 -9.13
CA ARG A 96 3.45 -12.96 -9.90
C ARG A 96 3.55 -11.49 -9.47
N LEU A 97 4.23 -11.23 -8.36
CA LEU A 97 4.59 -9.88 -7.91
C LEU A 97 5.95 -9.42 -8.47
N ALA A 98 6.64 -10.20 -9.33
CA ALA A 98 7.88 -9.79 -10.00
C ALA A 98 7.56 -8.71 -11.06
N PRO A 99 7.47 -7.44 -10.65
CA PRO A 99 8.66 -6.59 -10.54
C PRO A 99 8.88 -5.95 -9.15
N HIS A 100 7.95 -6.13 -8.24
CA HIS A 100 7.90 -5.47 -6.93
C HIS A 100 8.51 -6.30 -5.79
N LEU A 101 8.82 -7.59 -6.02
CA LEU A 101 9.30 -8.50 -4.96
C LEU A 101 10.50 -7.97 -4.18
N ALA A 102 11.49 -7.39 -4.87
CA ALA A 102 12.68 -6.82 -4.21
C ALA A 102 12.36 -5.62 -3.30
N GLU A 103 11.21 -4.98 -3.52
CA GLU A 103 10.76 -3.84 -2.74
C GLU A 103 9.92 -4.27 -1.53
N ILE A 104 9.33 -5.47 -1.56
CA ILE A 104 8.41 -5.96 -0.54
C ILE A 104 9.19 -6.48 0.66
N GLN A 105 9.09 -5.78 1.79
CA GLN A 105 9.72 -6.21 3.04
C GLN A 105 8.83 -7.19 3.83
N ARG A 106 7.51 -7.10 3.66
CA ARG A 106 6.51 -7.87 4.41
C ARG A 106 5.50 -8.49 3.44
N LEU A 107 5.64 -9.80 3.21
CA LEU A 107 4.77 -10.54 2.30
C LEU A 107 3.91 -11.54 3.06
N LYS A 108 2.62 -11.56 2.74
CA LYS A 108 1.67 -12.62 3.06
C LYS A 108 1.18 -13.23 1.76
N PHE A 109 1.14 -14.55 1.68
CA PHE A 109 0.51 -15.26 0.57
C PHE A 109 -0.19 -16.52 1.07
N THR A 110 -0.98 -17.15 0.21
CA THR A 110 -1.72 -18.36 0.57
C THR A 110 -0.94 -19.55 0.06
N ILE A 111 -0.54 -20.47 0.94
CA ILE A 111 0.00 -21.76 0.50
C ILE A 111 -1.20 -22.72 0.38
N PRO A 112 -1.32 -23.51 -0.70
CA PRO A 112 -2.31 -24.57 -0.75
C PRO A 112 -2.07 -25.49 0.43
N ALA A 113 -3.06 -25.58 1.31
CA ALA A 113 -3.16 -26.68 2.22
C ALA A 113 -3.23 -27.96 1.39
N ASP A 114 -2.44 -28.99 1.71
CA ASP A 114 -2.93 -30.33 1.44
C ASP A 114 -4.29 -30.42 2.15
N LYS A 115 -5.34 -30.73 1.37
CA LYS A 115 -6.75 -30.45 1.69
C LYS A 115 -7.02 -30.59 3.19
N ASP A 116 -7.24 -29.46 3.88
CA ASP A 116 -7.81 -29.28 5.25
C ASP A 116 -7.04 -28.36 6.23
N GLN A 117 -5.95 -27.69 5.83
CA GLN A 117 -5.25 -26.76 6.74
C GLN A 117 -4.61 -25.53 6.05
N LEU A 118 -5.31 -24.39 6.01
CA LEU A 118 -4.71 -23.12 5.52
C LEU A 118 -3.50 -22.75 6.37
N MET A 119 -2.29 -22.98 5.85
CA MET A 119 -1.05 -22.63 6.52
C MET A 119 -0.60 -21.25 6.06
N TYR A 120 -0.53 -20.28 6.99
CA TYR A 120 0.02 -18.96 6.72
C TYR A 120 1.54 -18.99 6.93
N SER A 121 2.33 -18.75 5.88
CA SER A 121 3.78 -18.55 5.98
C SER A 121 4.12 -17.05 5.91
N PHE A 122 4.91 -16.56 6.87
CA PHE A 122 5.50 -15.22 6.84
C PHE A 122 6.94 -15.33 6.37
N PHE A 123 7.28 -14.66 5.26
CA PHE A 123 8.65 -14.51 4.83
C PHE A 123 9.04 -13.03 4.99
N PHE A 124 10.06 -12.79 5.82
CA PHE A 124 10.73 -11.51 5.90
C PHE A 124 11.92 -11.56 4.94
N TYR A 125 11.86 -10.81 3.85
CA TYR A 125 13.06 -10.55 3.05
C TYR A 125 13.80 -9.39 3.73
N HIS A 126 14.98 -9.67 4.27
CA HIS A 126 15.96 -8.63 4.58
C HIS A 126 16.88 -8.52 3.37
N SER A 127 16.89 -7.36 2.72
CA SER A 127 17.98 -7.00 1.81
C SER A 127 19.11 -6.42 2.67
N ASP A 128 20.28 -7.06 2.62
CA ASP A 128 21.54 -6.55 3.16
C ASP A 128 22.03 -5.31 2.39
#